data_AF-A0AAD9Z2W1-F1
#
_entry.id   AF-A0AAD9Z2W1-F1
#
_cell.length_a   1.000
_cell.length_b   1.000
_cell.length_c   1.000
_cell.angle_alpha   90.00
_cell.angle_beta   90.00
_cell.angle_gamma   90.00
#
_symmetry.space_group_name_H-M   'P 1'
#
loop_
_entity.id
_entity.type
_entity.pdbx_description
1 polymer ?
#
loop_
_entity_poly.entity_id
_entity_poly.type
_entity_poly.pdbx_seq_one_letter_code
_entity_poly.pdbx_strand_id
1 'polypeptide(L)'
;MPFSLLLKPLLKKGMLSDPTGTGSMFCFSMLLKLRRLTSVLCQSPANSIDSAKFVYLMGADDVNLVKLPDDAFIVYQGHHGDRGVYRANVILPASAFSEKEGTYENTEGCAQQTLPAVPTVGDARDDWKTIRALSEVAGVRLPYDTLGGIRSRMRMVAPNLLQVDEREPATFGHSLKPEVTQKLNPARFKSAVENFYMTDAITRASKIMAQCSASLLKK
;
A
#
# COMPACT_ATOMS: atom_id res chain seq x y z
N MET A 1 -28.81 -2.79 -23.83
CA MET A 1 -29.02 -4.25 -23.87
C MET A 1 -28.78 -4.79 -22.47
N PRO A 2 -29.78 -5.39 -21.80
CA PRO A 2 -29.74 -5.50 -20.35
C PRO A 2 -28.88 -6.68 -19.88
N PHE A 3 -28.18 -6.44 -18.78
CA PHE A 3 -27.24 -7.30 -18.03
C PHE A 3 -27.82 -8.67 -17.56
N SER A 4 -29.07 -9.01 -17.91
CA SER A 4 -29.81 -10.16 -17.36
C SER A 4 -29.56 -11.50 -18.08
N LEU A 5 -28.84 -11.50 -19.19
CA LEU A 5 -28.60 -12.70 -20.01
C LEU A 5 -27.28 -13.44 -19.69
N LEU A 6 -26.41 -12.87 -18.86
CA LEU A 6 -25.12 -13.47 -18.49
C LEU A 6 -25.15 -14.35 -17.22
N LEU A 7 -26.25 -14.35 -16.45
CA LEU A 7 -26.36 -15.11 -15.19
C LEU A 7 -26.89 -16.55 -15.35
N LYS A 8 -27.50 -16.90 -16.48
CA LYS A 8 -28.13 -18.23 -16.67
C LYS A 8 -27.16 -19.42 -16.80
N PRO A 9 -25.90 -19.28 -17.28
CA PRO A 9 -24.99 -20.43 -17.35
C PRO A 9 -24.30 -20.78 -16.02
N LEU A 10 -24.26 -19.86 -15.05
CA LEU A 10 -23.51 -20.03 -13.80
C LEU A 10 -24.25 -20.87 -12.74
N LEU A 11 -25.57 -21.05 -12.88
CA LEU A 11 -26.39 -21.85 -11.96
C LEU A 11 -26.31 -23.38 -12.17
N LYS A 12 -25.63 -23.85 -13.22
CA LYS A 12 -25.57 -25.29 -13.58
C LYS A 12 -24.30 -26.03 -13.15
N LYS A 13 -23.29 -25.34 -12.62
CA LYS A 13 -22.11 -25.98 -12.05
C LYS A 13 -22.17 -25.87 -10.54
N GLY A 14 -22.71 -26.91 -9.90
CA GLY A 14 -22.63 -27.10 -8.47
C GLY A 14 -21.17 -27.11 -8.01
N MET A 15 -20.67 -25.94 -7.65
CA MET A 15 -19.42 -25.75 -6.92
C MET A 15 -19.81 -25.21 -5.55
N LEU A 16 -20.28 -26.11 -4.67
CA LEU A 16 -20.20 -25.84 -3.25
C LEU A 16 -18.70 -25.84 -2.91
N SER A 17 -18.09 -24.66 -2.90
CA SER A 17 -17.01 -24.40 -1.94
C SER A 17 -17.60 -24.60 -0.55
N ASP A 18 -16.86 -25.22 0.36
CA ASP A 18 -17.27 -25.34 1.76
C ASP A 18 -17.77 -23.97 2.27
N PRO A 19 -19.07 -23.82 2.55
CA PRO A 19 -19.66 -22.52 2.91
C PRO A 19 -19.26 -22.10 4.33
N THR A 20 -18.58 -22.96 5.09
CA THR A 20 -18.28 -22.73 6.51
C THR A 20 -16.84 -22.27 6.78
N GLY A 21 -15.93 -22.36 5.79
CA GLY A 21 -14.53 -21.99 5.98
C GLY A 21 -13.81 -21.57 4.70
N THR A 22 -13.46 -20.28 4.59
CA THR A 22 -12.47 -19.80 3.61
C THR A 22 -11.05 -20.08 4.12
N GLY A 23 -10.58 -21.33 3.95
CA GLY A 23 -9.27 -21.78 4.45
C GLY A 23 -8.02 -21.20 3.75
N SER A 24 -8.19 -20.24 2.83
CA SER A 24 -7.09 -19.60 2.10
C SER A 24 -6.86 -18.17 2.59
N MET A 25 -5.82 -17.95 3.40
CA MET A 25 -5.41 -16.63 3.88
C MET A 25 -3.98 -16.31 3.44
N PHE A 26 -3.77 -15.09 2.93
CA PHE A 26 -2.44 -14.58 2.59
C PHE A 26 -2.05 -13.50 3.59
N CYS A 27 -0.92 -13.70 4.28
CA CYS A 27 -0.39 -12.72 5.22
C CYS A 27 0.60 -11.79 4.51
N PHE A 28 0.51 -10.48 4.78
CA PHE A 28 1.36 -9.45 4.19
C PHE A 28 2.23 -8.81 5.27
N SER A 29 3.49 -8.55 4.95
CA SER A 29 4.47 -7.97 5.89
C SER A 29 4.35 -6.45 6.09
N MET A 30 3.56 -5.75 5.27
CA MET A 30 3.47 -4.29 5.31
C MET A 30 2.01 -3.83 5.20
N LEU A 31 1.60 -2.94 6.11
CA LEU A 31 0.22 -2.44 6.24
C LEU A 31 -0.29 -1.77 4.94
N LEU A 32 0.58 -1.06 4.21
CA LEU A 32 0.23 -0.42 2.93
C LEU A 32 0.05 -1.42 1.77
N LYS A 33 0.55 -2.65 1.90
CA LYS A 33 0.56 -3.63 0.81
C LYS A 33 -0.80 -4.26 0.58
N LEU A 34 -1.63 -4.38 1.61
CA LEU A 34 -3.04 -4.76 1.51
C LEU A 34 -3.86 -3.69 0.79
N ARG A 35 -3.69 -2.43 1.19
CA ARG A 35 -4.32 -1.27 0.53
C ARG A 35 -3.93 -1.13 -0.94
N ARG A 36 -2.75 -1.61 -1.33
CA ARG A 36 -2.30 -1.62 -2.72
C ARG A 36 -3.06 -2.64 -3.58
N LEU A 37 -3.55 -3.72 -2.96
CA LEU A 37 -4.17 -4.87 -3.61
C LEU A 37 -5.69 -4.81 -3.70
N THR A 38 -6.36 -3.85 -3.05
CA THR A 38 -7.77 -3.52 -3.28
C THR A 38 -7.93 -2.84 -4.65
N SER A 39 -7.57 -3.56 -5.73
CA SER A 39 -7.68 -3.28 -7.18
C SER A 39 -7.22 -1.91 -7.73
N VAL A 40 -6.90 -0.93 -6.89
CA VAL A 40 -6.77 0.49 -7.26
C VAL A 40 -5.32 0.89 -7.51
N LEU A 41 -4.35 0.21 -6.89
CA LEU A 41 -2.92 0.55 -6.95
C LEU A 41 -2.05 -0.63 -7.41
N CYS A 42 -2.51 -1.39 -8.40
CA CYS A 42 -1.70 -2.45 -8.98
C CYS A 42 -0.61 -1.89 -9.89
N GLN A 43 0.61 -2.45 -9.83
CA GLN A 43 1.68 -2.09 -10.77
C GLN A 43 1.40 -2.72 -12.12
N SER A 44 1.29 -1.89 -13.16
CA SER A 44 1.15 -2.35 -14.54
C SER A 44 1.81 -1.34 -15.48
N PRO A 45 2.75 -1.75 -16.36
CA PRO A 45 3.46 -3.03 -16.44
C PRO A 45 4.55 -3.20 -15.37
N ALA A 46 5.10 -4.41 -15.20
CA ALA A 46 6.10 -4.75 -14.18
C ALA A 46 7.40 -3.90 -14.25
N ASN A 47 7.75 -3.40 -15.44
CA ASN A 47 8.95 -2.58 -15.69
C ASN A 47 8.63 -1.10 -15.91
N SER A 48 7.47 -0.61 -15.45
CA SER A 48 7.07 0.79 -15.62
C SER A 48 8.06 1.79 -15.02
N ILE A 49 8.83 1.36 -14.02
CA ILE A 49 9.79 2.20 -13.29
C ILE A 49 11.09 2.42 -14.08
N ASP A 50 11.51 1.44 -14.89
CA ASP A 50 12.83 1.44 -15.55
C ASP A 50 12.95 2.49 -16.67
N SER A 51 11.84 3.05 -17.14
CA SER A 51 11.80 4.09 -18.19
C SER A 51 11.11 5.38 -17.72
N ALA A 52 10.79 5.47 -16.43
CA ALA A 52 10.06 6.60 -15.87
C ALA A 52 10.97 7.82 -15.72
N LYS A 53 10.57 8.95 -16.31
CA LYS A 53 11.26 10.25 -16.16
C LYS A 53 10.83 11.03 -14.92
N PHE A 54 9.68 10.70 -14.36
CA PHE A 54 9.17 11.29 -13.12
C PHE A 54 8.73 10.18 -12.19
N VAL A 55 9.26 10.17 -10.97
CA VAL A 55 8.99 9.13 -9.99
C VAL A 55 8.58 9.77 -8.68
N TYR A 56 7.37 9.44 -8.23
CA TYR A 56 6.81 9.93 -6.97
C TYR A 56 6.86 8.81 -5.92
N LEU A 57 7.79 8.93 -4.97
CA LEU A 57 7.97 7.99 -3.88
C LEU A 57 7.19 8.46 -2.65
N MET A 58 6.04 7.86 -2.39
CA MET A 58 5.21 8.16 -1.22
C MET A 58 5.53 7.18 -0.09
N GLY A 59 6.41 7.57 0.82
CA GLY A 59 6.87 6.78 1.97
C GLY A 59 7.49 5.44 1.56
N ALA A 60 8.08 5.39 0.36
CA ALA A 60 8.51 4.16 -0.28
C ALA A 60 10.03 4.02 -0.22
N ASP A 61 10.54 3.49 0.88
CA ASP A 61 11.99 3.39 1.17
C ASP A 61 12.63 2.08 0.69
N ASP A 62 11.84 1.02 0.49
CA ASP A 62 12.32 -0.30 0.05
C ASP A 62 12.29 -0.46 -1.48
N VAL A 63 12.15 0.63 -2.23
CA VAL A 63 12.22 0.61 -3.70
C VAL A 63 13.66 0.38 -4.13
N ASN A 64 13.87 -0.49 -5.12
CA ASN A 64 15.20 -0.69 -5.68
C ASN A 64 15.62 0.52 -6.51
N LEU A 65 16.34 1.45 -5.87
CA LEU A 65 16.78 2.70 -6.47
C LEU A 65 17.75 2.51 -7.65
N VAL A 66 18.41 1.35 -7.76
CA VAL A 66 19.30 1.02 -8.89
C VAL A 66 18.51 0.84 -10.18
N LYS A 67 17.23 0.47 -10.10
CA LYS A 67 16.36 0.35 -11.27
C LYS A 67 15.86 1.69 -11.79
N LEU A 68 16.04 2.78 -11.02
CA LEU A 68 15.58 4.10 -11.42
C LEU A 68 16.57 4.72 -12.41
N PRO A 69 16.10 5.25 -13.55
CA PRO A 69 16.94 6.00 -14.48
C PRO A 69 17.70 7.14 -13.79
N ASP A 70 18.93 7.42 -14.25
CA ASP A 70 19.75 8.52 -13.73
C ASP A 70 19.19 9.90 -14.07
N ASP A 71 18.43 10.01 -15.17
CA ASP A 71 17.76 11.24 -15.61
C ASP A 71 16.34 11.40 -15.03
N ALA A 72 15.90 10.50 -14.14
CA ALA A 72 14.58 10.58 -13.54
C ALA A 72 14.50 11.70 -12.51
N PHE A 73 13.44 12.52 -12.59
CA PHE A 73 13.08 13.47 -11.56
C PHE A 73 12.31 12.77 -10.43
N ILE A 74 12.96 12.63 -9.28
CA ILE A 74 12.46 11.86 -8.15
C ILE A 74 11.96 12.81 -7.06
N VAL A 75 10.68 12.68 -6.72
CA VAL A 75 10.07 13.36 -5.57
C VAL A 75 9.87 12.34 -4.48
N TYR A 76 10.43 12.61 -3.30
CA TYR A 76 10.21 11.78 -2.12
C TYR A 76 9.29 12.50 -1.15
N GLN A 77 8.10 11.92 -0.92
CA GLN A 77 7.17 12.35 0.10
C GLN A 77 7.22 11.35 1.26
N GLY A 78 7.80 11.72 2.40
CA GLY A 78 7.92 10.82 3.54
C GLY A 78 8.25 11.55 4.83
N HIS A 79 8.21 10.82 5.94
CA HIS A 79 8.43 11.36 7.28
C HIS A 79 9.86 11.15 7.79
N HIS A 80 10.54 10.08 7.33
CA HIS A 80 11.87 9.70 7.77
C HIS A 80 12.78 9.65 6.55
N GLY A 81 13.99 10.18 6.67
CA GLY A 81 14.97 10.10 5.58
C GLY A 81 15.74 8.79 5.63
N ASP A 82 15.44 7.88 4.71
CA ASP A 82 16.21 6.65 4.48
C ASP A 82 16.80 6.68 3.05
N ARG A 83 17.09 5.51 2.47
CA ARG A 83 17.66 5.33 1.13
C ARG A 83 17.00 6.19 0.06
N GLY A 84 15.67 6.28 0.04
CA GLY A 84 14.91 7.00 -0.98
C GLY A 84 15.20 8.51 -1.04
N VAL A 85 15.58 9.11 0.09
CA VAL A 85 15.85 10.55 0.18
C VAL A 85 17.15 10.94 -0.51
N TYR A 86 18.19 10.11 -0.45
CA TYR A 86 19.49 10.44 -1.04
C TYR A 86 19.48 10.59 -2.56
N ARG A 87 18.49 9.99 -3.23
CA ARG A 87 18.32 10.08 -4.68
C ARG A 87 17.17 11.01 -5.09
N ALA A 88 16.48 11.63 -4.14
CA ALA A 88 15.39 12.54 -4.43
C ALA A 88 15.93 13.90 -4.91
N ASN A 89 15.31 14.44 -5.96
CA ASN A 89 15.54 15.83 -6.37
C ASN A 89 14.74 16.80 -5.49
N VAL A 90 13.58 16.36 -4.99
CA VAL A 90 12.71 17.15 -4.10
C VAL A 90 12.21 16.27 -2.96
N ILE A 91 12.22 16.83 -1.75
CA ILE A 91 11.74 16.17 -0.54
C ILE A 91 10.51 16.93 -0.03
N LEU A 92 9.41 16.22 0.18
CA LEU A 92 8.17 16.74 0.73
C LEU A 92 7.92 16.08 2.10
N PRO A 93 8.07 16.82 3.22
CA PRO A 93 7.92 16.24 4.55
C PRO A 93 6.46 15.86 4.80
N ALA A 94 6.24 14.57 5.08
CA ALA A 94 4.93 14.02 5.43
C ALA A 94 4.83 13.72 6.93
N SER A 95 3.60 13.69 7.45
CA SER A 95 3.34 13.32 8.84
C SER A 95 3.49 11.82 9.10
N ALA A 96 3.95 11.46 10.30
CA ALA A 96 4.03 10.07 10.75
C ALA A 96 2.64 9.48 11.03
N PHE A 97 2.54 8.15 11.19
CA PHE A 97 1.25 7.49 11.45
C PHE A 97 0.59 7.92 12.76
N SER A 98 1.38 8.33 13.76
CA SER A 98 0.93 8.85 15.06
C SER A 98 0.48 10.31 15.02
N GLU A 99 0.76 11.03 13.93
CA GLU A 99 0.51 12.46 13.78
C GLU A 99 -0.73 12.77 12.96
N LYS A 100 -1.31 11.74 12.32
CA LYS A 100 -2.38 11.91 11.33
C LYS A 100 -3.53 10.93 11.52
N GLU A 101 -4.70 11.39 11.09
CA GLU A 101 -5.88 10.56 10.93
C GLU A 101 -5.81 9.82 9.59
N GLY A 102 -5.62 8.51 9.63
CA GLY A 102 -5.46 7.67 8.46
C GLY A 102 -6.27 6.39 8.59
N THR A 103 -6.78 5.89 7.45
CA THR A 103 -7.45 4.60 7.38
C THR A 103 -6.48 3.53 6.88
N TYR A 104 -6.32 2.48 7.67
CA TYR A 104 -5.45 1.33 7.43
C TYR A 104 -6.31 0.07 7.38
N GLU A 105 -5.86 -0.96 6.67
CA GLU A 105 -6.54 -2.25 6.61
C GLU A 105 -5.50 -3.33 6.93
N ASN A 106 -5.84 -4.23 7.83
CA ASN A 106 -4.96 -5.32 8.24
C ASN A 106 -5.14 -6.57 7.34
N THR A 107 -4.39 -7.64 7.62
CA THR A 107 -4.38 -8.84 6.76
C THR A 107 -5.68 -9.62 6.75
N GLU A 108 -6.53 -9.46 7.78
CA GLU A 108 -7.84 -10.10 7.85
C GLU A 108 -8.92 -9.33 7.08
N GLY A 109 -8.62 -8.12 6.60
CA GLY A 109 -9.56 -7.24 5.90
C GLY A 109 -10.40 -6.37 6.83
N CYS A 110 -9.91 -6.09 8.04
CA CYS A 110 -10.55 -5.17 8.98
C CYS A 110 -9.93 -3.77 8.81
N ALA A 111 -10.77 -2.78 8.52
CA ALA A 111 -10.35 -1.39 8.39
C ALA A 111 -10.27 -0.73 9.77
N GLN A 112 -9.18 -0.03 10.04
CA GLN A 112 -8.90 0.66 11.30
C GLN A 112 -8.57 2.13 11.01
N GLN A 113 -8.89 3.00 11.95
CA GLN A 113 -8.56 4.42 11.86
C GLN A 113 -7.58 4.82 12.96
N THR A 114 -6.52 5.52 12.56
CA THR A 114 -5.63 6.16 13.52
C THR A 114 -6.23 7.49 13.95
N LEU A 115 -5.96 7.86 15.20
CA LEU A 115 -6.19 9.22 15.71
C LEU A 115 -4.84 9.89 15.93
N PRO A 116 -4.70 11.18 15.62
CA PRO A 116 -3.47 11.91 15.87
C PRO A 116 -3.23 11.98 17.38
N ALA A 117 -2.12 11.39 17.84
CA ALA A 117 -1.71 11.39 19.23
C ALA A 117 -0.76 12.56 19.54
N VAL A 118 0.00 13.00 18.54
CA VAL A 118 1.00 14.07 18.65
C VAL A 118 0.86 15.05 17.47
N PRO A 119 1.25 16.33 17.63
CA PRO A 119 1.28 17.25 16.52
C PRO A 119 2.35 16.86 15.49
N THR A 120 2.15 17.27 14.24
CA THR A 120 3.13 17.08 13.18
C THR A 120 4.44 17.80 13.49
N VAL A 121 5.57 17.16 13.16
CA VAL A 121 6.89 17.76 13.38
C VAL A 121 7.20 18.85 12.35
N GLY A 122 7.54 20.05 12.83
CA GLY A 122 7.97 21.16 11.97
C GLY A 122 6.92 21.53 10.93
N ASP A 123 7.35 21.62 9.67
CA ASP A 123 6.49 21.94 8.53
C ASP A 123 5.92 20.72 7.79
N ALA A 124 5.96 19.53 8.42
CA ALA A 124 5.31 18.35 7.86
C ALA A 124 3.81 18.61 7.67
N ARG A 125 3.24 17.97 6.63
CA ARG A 125 1.81 18.05 6.30
C ARG A 125 1.24 16.64 6.13
N ASP A 126 -0.07 16.52 6.29
CA ASP A 126 -0.75 15.26 5.99
C ASP A 126 -0.57 14.87 4.54
N ASP A 127 -0.40 13.58 4.32
CA ASP A 127 -0.05 13.06 3.01
C ASP A 127 -0.98 13.50 1.90
N TRP A 128 -2.28 13.45 2.18
CA TRP A 128 -3.31 13.79 1.21
C TRP A 128 -3.36 15.28 0.91
N LYS A 129 -3.00 16.15 1.89
CA LYS A 129 -2.97 17.60 1.71
C LYS A 129 -1.87 17.97 0.73
N THR A 130 -0.69 17.34 0.87
CA THR A 130 0.44 17.53 -0.06
C THR A 130 0.06 17.11 -1.49
N ILE A 131 -0.55 15.95 -1.66
CA ILE A 131 -1.00 15.47 -2.99
C ILE A 131 -2.09 16.39 -3.57
N ARG A 132 -3.03 16.83 -2.75
CA ARG A 132 -4.09 17.76 -3.16
C ARG A 132 -3.52 19.11 -3.58
N ALA A 133 -2.57 19.67 -2.83
CA ALA A 133 -1.90 20.92 -3.19
C ALA A 133 -1.07 20.76 -4.48
N LEU A 134 -0.32 19.67 -4.61
CA LEU A 134 0.45 19.35 -5.82
C LEU A 134 -0.46 19.26 -7.05
N SER A 135 -1.65 18.67 -6.90
CA SER A 135 -2.63 18.56 -7.99
C SER A 135 -3.10 19.93 -8.51
N GLU A 136 -3.22 20.91 -7.63
CA GLU A 136 -3.63 22.28 -7.99
C GLU A 136 -2.53 23.03 -8.70
N VAL A 137 -1.29 22.92 -8.18
CA VAL A 137 -0.10 23.52 -8.80
C VAL A 137 0.17 22.89 -10.18
N ALA A 138 -0.10 21.60 -10.34
CA ALA A 138 0.04 20.90 -11.62
C ALA A 138 -1.10 21.17 -12.62
N GLY A 139 -2.12 21.96 -12.24
CA GLY A 139 -3.26 22.28 -13.09
C GLY A 139 -4.33 21.17 -13.20
N VAL A 140 -4.23 20.11 -12.39
CA VAL A 140 -5.17 18.97 -12.35
C VAL A 140 -5.86 18.92 -10.99
N ARG A 141 -6.65 19.95 -10.69
CA ARG A 141 -7.28 20.12 -9.37
C ARG A 141 -8.20 18.93 -9.02
N LEU A 142 -7.87 18.23 -7.95
CA LEU A 142 -8.70 17.15 -7.41
C LEU A 142 -9.99 17.70 -6.76
N PRO A 143 -11.15 17.03 -6.90
CA PRO A 143 -12.45 17.55 -6.49
C PRO A 143 -12.76 17.33 -5.01
N TYR A 144 -11.77 17.48 -4.12
CA TYR A 144 -11.94 17.33 -2.68
C TYR A 144 -10.94 18.20 -1.93
N ASP A 145 -11.44 18.92 -0.93
CA ASP A 145 -10.65 19.86 -0.12
C ASP A 145 -10.64 19.48 1.37
N THR A 146 -11.41 18.45 1.75
CA THR A 146 -11.56 17.99 3.14
C THR A 146 -11.35 16.49 3.26
N LEU A 147 -11.01 16.03 4.46
CA LEU A 147 -10.89 14.61 4.77
C LEU A 147 -12.21 13.86 4.52
N GLY A 148 -13.35 14.48 4.83
CA GLY A 148 -14.69 13.94 4.53
C GLY A 148 -14.95 13.77 3.03
N GLY A 149 -14.46 14.70 2.21
CA GLY A 149 -14.50 14.59 0.74
C GLY A 149 -13.66 13.42 0.23
N ILE A 150 -12.45 13.24 0.77
CA ILE A 150 -11.58 12.10 0.44
C ILE A 150 -12.24 10.78 0.83
N ARG A 151 -12.79 10.69 2.04
CA ARG A 151 -13.53 9.49 2.48
C ARG A 151 -14.72 9.21 1.57
N SER A 152 -15.44 10.23 1.13
CA SER A 152 -16.52 10.05 0.15
C SER A 152 -16.00 9.50 -1.18
N ARG A 153 -14.82 9.96 -1.65
CA ARG A 153 -14.16 9.38 -2.82
C ARG A 153 -13.70 7.95 -2.57
N MET A 154 -13.15 7.65 -1.39
CA MET A 154 -12.77 6.29 -0.99
C MET A 154 -13.98 5.36 -1.01
N ARG A 155 -15.16 5.80 -0.53
CA ARG A 155 -16.40 5.01 -0.58
C ARG A 155 -16.74 4.54 -1.99
N MET A 156 -16.58 5.41 -2.99
CA MET A 156 -16.89 5.10 -4.39
C MET A 156 -15.90 4.10 -5.00
N VAL A 157 -14.69 4.02 -4.45
CA VAL A 157 -13.59 3.24 -5.00
C VAL A 157 -13.45 1.89 -4.29
N ALA A 158 -13.49 1.90 -2.97
CA ALA A 158 -13.35 0.74 -2.09
C ALA A 158 -14.19 0.98 -0.82
N PRO A 159 -15.49 0.59 -0.81
CA PRO A 159 -16.40 0.88 0.30
C PRO A 159 -16.02 0.17 1.61
N ASN A 160 -15.38 -1.00 1.53
CA ASN A 160 -14.89 -1.76 2.69
C ASN A 160 -13.95 -0.94 3.59
N LEU A 161 -13.20 0.01 3.03
CA LEU A 161 -12.28 0.85 3.79
C LEU A 161 -12.96 1.83 4.75
N LEU A 162 -14.29 1.98 4.70
CA LEU A 162 -15.02 2.90 5.59
C LEU A 162 -15.82 2.18 6.68
N GLN A 163 -15.92 0.85 6.63
CA GLN A 163 -16.50 0.03 7.69
C GLN A 163 -15.41 -0.24 8.73
N VAL A 164 -15.23 0.74 9.60
CA VAL A 164 -14.17 0.71 10.62
C VAL A 164 -14.52 -0.31 11.70
N ASP A 165 -13.53 -1.07 12.14
CA ASP A 165 -13.64 -2.15 13.14
C ASP A 165 -14.58 -3.30 12.72
N GLU A 166 -14.94 -3.36 11.44
CA GLU A 166 -15.72 -4.43 10.83
C GLU A 166 -14.87 -5.12 9.76
N ARG A 167 -14.98 -6.45 9.72
CA ARG A 167 -14.32 -7.27 8.70
C ARG A 167 -15.33 -7.65 7.63
N GLU A 168 -15.05 -7.27 6.39
CA GLU A 168 -15.81 -7.67 5.22
C GLU A 168 -15.13 -8.84 4.50
N PRO A 169 -15.62 -10.09 4.65
CA PRO A 169 -15.01 -11.24 4.00
C PRO A 169 -15.24 -11.21 2.49
N ALA A 170 -14.22 -11.58 1.72
CA ALA A 170 -14.36 -11.77 0.28
C ALA A 170 -15.35 -12.92 -0.02
N THR A 171 -16.45 -12.61 -0.71
CA THR A 171 -17.47 -13.61 -1.11
C THR A 171 -16.99 -14.50 -2.26
N PHE A 172 -16.08 -14.00 -3.09
CA PHE A 172 -15.57 -14.74 -4.23
C PHE A 172 -14.35 -15.58 -3.85
N GLY A 173 -14.47 -16.89 -4.06
CA GLY A 173 -13.38 -17.84 -3.85
C GLY A 173 -12.36 -17.89 -5.00
N HIS A 174 -11.45 -18.86 -4.89
CA HIS A 174 -10.34 -19.07 -5.84
C HIS A 174 -10.77 -19.32 -7.29
N SER A 175 -12.03 -19.70 -7.53
CA SER A 175 -12.58 -20.03 -8.85
C SER A 175 -12.54 -18.87 -9.86
N LEU A 176 -12.43 -17.63 -9.40
CA LEU A 176 -12.29 -16.45 -10.29
C LEU A 176 -10.86 -16.21 -10.77
N LYS A 177 -9.87 -16.94 -10.24
CA LYS A 177 -8.48 -16.77 -10.64
C LYS A 177 -8.31 -17.28 -12.08
N PRO A 178 -7.79 -16.46 -13.02
CA PRO A 178 -7.54 -16.93 -14.38
C PRO A 178 -6.52 -18.07 -14.36
N GLU A 179 -6.61 -18.97 -15.34
CA GLU A 179 -5.59 -20.00 -15.52
C GLU A 179 -4.25 -19.35 -15.88
N VAL A 180 -3.22 -19.66 -15.11
CA VAL A 180 -1.87 -19.11 -15.30
C VAL A 180 -0.94 -20.24 -15.75
N THR A 181 -0.43 -20.14 -16.96
CA THR A 181 0.57 -21.06 -17.51
C THR A 181 1.98 -20.48 -17.35
N GLN A 182 2.43 -20.31 -16.10
CA GLN A 182 3.82 -19.90 -15.83
C GLN A 182 4.61 -21.09 -15.32
N LYS A 183 5.76 -21.35 -15.96
CA LYS A 183 6.71 -22.36 -15.46
C LYS A 183 7.29 -21.88 -14.14
N LEU A 184 7.19 -22.71 -13.10
CA LEU A 184 7.79 -22.42 -11.81
C LEU A 184 9.32 -22.43 -11.94
N ASN A 185 9.96 -21.41 -11.39
CA ASN A 185 11.41 -21.39 -11.23
C ASN A 185 11.78 -22.40 -10.13
N PRO A 186 12.77 -23.30 -10.33
CA PRO A 186 13.21 -24.25 -9.31
C PRO A 186 13.92 -23.61 -8.10
N ALA A 187 14.09 -22.29 -8.08
CA ALA A 187 14.64 -21.56 -6.95
C ALA A 187 13.86 -21.83 -5.65
N ARG A 188 14.58 -22.08 -4.55
CA ARG A 188 14.00 -22.26 -3.22
C ARG A 188 13.33 -20.97 -2.73
N PHE A 189 12.31 -21.10 -1.89
CA PHE A 189 11.73 -19.97 -1.16
C PHE A 189 12.81 -19.25 -0.34
N LYS A 190 12.80 -17.92 -0.39
CA LYS A 190 13.69 -17.04 0.37
C LYS A 190 12.90 -16.38 1.49
N SER A 191 13.58 -15.96 2.55
CA SER A 191 12.94 -15.11 3.55
C SER A 191 12.50 -13.80 2.89
N ALA A 192 11.24 -13.42 3.08
CA ALA A 192 10.73 -12.13 2.61
C ALA A 192 11.23 -10.97 3.48
N VAL A 193 11.59 -11.24 4.75
CA VAL A 193 12.09 -10.27 5.71
C VAL A 193 13.39 -10.82 6.30
N GLU A 194 14.50 -10.18 6.01
CA GLU A 194 15.82 -10.60 6.51
C GLU A 194 16.04 -10.15 7.96
N ASN A 195 15.56 -8.96 8.30
CA ASN A 195 15.67 -8.39 9.64
C ASN A 195 14.32 -7.84 10.11
N PHE A 196 13.68 -8.56 11.02
CA PHE A 196 12.39 -8.19 11.59
C PHE A 196 12.41 -6.82 12.29
N TYR A 197 13.55 -6.42 12.86
CA TYR A 197 13.69 -5.15 13.57
C TYR A 197 13.93 -3.95 12.64
N MET A 198 14.09 -4.17 11.32
CA MET A 198 14.50 -3.13 10.36
C MET A 198 13.65 -3.16 9.09
N THR A 199 12.33 -3.24 9.25
CA THR A 199 11.38 -3.48 8.15
C THR A 199 10.91 -2.23 7.45
N ASP A 200 10.86 -1.08 8.14
CA ASP A 200 10.37 0.19 7.60
C ASP A 200 11.28 1.36 8.01
N ALA A 201 11.00 2.56 7.51
CA ALA A 201 11.84 3.73 7.81
C ALA A 201 11.82 4.15 9.29
N ILE A 202 10.72 3.90 10.02
CA ILE A 202 10.61 4.25 11.44
C ILE A 202 11.49 3.32 12.27
N THR A 203 11.37 2.01 12.06
CA THR A 203 12.18 0.99 12.72
C THR A 203 13.65 1.13 12.38
N ARG A 204 13.99 1.47 11.13
CA ARG A 204 15.37 1.76 10.70
C ARG A 204 16.00 3.00 11.32
N ALA A 205 15.20 4.04 11.55
CA ALA A 205 15.67 5.23 12.26
C ALA A 205 15.73 5.03 13.79
N SER A 206 15.13 3.96 14.32
CA SER A 206 15.05 3.71 15.76
C SER A 206 16.36 3.19 16.34
N LYS A 207 16.90 3.94 17.31
CA LYS A 207 18.08 3.53 18.10
C LYS A 207 17.85 2.22 18.85
N ILE A 208 16.63 2.00 19.36
CA ILE A 208 16.28 0.82 20.15
C ILE A 208 16.27 -0.42 19.25
N MET A 209 15.65 -0.32 18.07
CA MET A 209 15.59 -1.45 17.13
C MET A 209 16.99 -1.81 16.61
N ALA A 210 17.86 -0.82 16.41
CA ALA A 210 19.27 -1.06 16.07
C ALA A 210 20.01 -1.87 17.14
N GLN A 211 19.78 -1.56 18.42
CA GLN A 211 20.35 -2.34 19.53
C GLN A 211 19.79 -3.76 19.60
N CYS A 212 18.47 -3.93 19.39
CA CYS A 212 17.84 -5.25 19.33
C CYS A 212 18.44 -6.11 18.22
N SER A 213 18.58 -5.54 17.01
CA SER A 213 19.17 -6.23 15.87
C SER A 213 20.64 -6.62 16.13
N ALA A 214 21.45 -5.70 16.67
CA ALA A 214 22.85 -5.96 16.99
C ALA A 214 23.01 -7.06 18.06
N SER A 215 22.10 -7.13 19.03
CA SER A 215 22.14 -8.15 20.09
C SER A 215 21.87 -9.55 19.56
N LEU A 216 21.03 -9.67 18.52
CA LEU A 216 20.70 -10.95 17.88
C LEU A 216 21.81 -11.44 16.94
N LEU A 217 22.50 -10.53 16.25
CA LEU A 217 23.60 -10.84 15.31
C LEU A 217 24.95 -11.14 15.99
N LYS A 218 25.09 -10.82 17.29
CA LYS A 218 26.30 -11.12 18.08
C LYS A 218 26.39 -12.58 18.58
N LYS A 219 25.40 -13.43 18.24
CA LYS A 219 25.40 -14.86 18.53
C LYS A 219 25.84 -15.64 17.30
#